data_AF-A0A926BJL6-F1
#
_entry.id   AF-A0A926BJL6-F1
#
_cell.length_a   1.000
_cell.length_b   1.000
_cell.length_c   1.000
_cell.angle_alpha   90.00
_cell.angle_beta   90.00
_cell.angle_gamma   90.00
#
_symmetry.space_group_name_H-M   'P 1'
#
loop_
_entity.id
_entity.type
_entity.pdbx_description
1 polymer ?
#
loop_
_entity_poly.entity_id
_entity_poly.type
_entity_poly.pdbx_seq_one_letter_code
_entity_poly.pdbx_strand_id
1 'polypeptide(L)'
;MIRIVKPVTSPDILQTRGAAKRVEDCAAYDTGIRLFSFEDAIYAEKGVKELLIEAQYGKCAFCESYVADDGHVEHFRPKSAVRSRRGKRNLTPGYYWLAYD
;
A
#
# COMPACT_ATOMS: atom_id res chain seq x y z
N MET A 1 -19.70 -3.97 0.15
CA MET A 1 -18.33 -3.54 0.51
C MET A 1 -18.37 -3.15 1.97
N ILE A 2 -17.60 -3.83 2.82
CA ILE A 2 -17.52 -3.52 4.25
C ILE A 2 -17.15 -2.06 4.45
N ARG A 3 -17.77 -1.42 5.44
CA ARG A 3 -17.36 -0.09 5.86
C ARG A 3 -16.04 -0.23 6.59
N ILE A 4 -14.97 0.36 6.07
CA ILE A 4 -13.67 0.39 6.75
C ILE A 4 -13.67 1.55 7.74
N VAL A 5 -13.36 1.28 9.00
CA VAL A 5 -13.11 2.32 10.00
C VAL A 5 -11.62 2.63 9.95
N LYS A 6 -11.28 3.76 9.33
CA LYS A 6 -9.89 4.18 9.24
C LYS A 6 -9.36 4.47 10.65
N PRO A 7 -8.23 3.88 11.04
CA PRO A 7 -7.58 4.21 12.30
C PRO A 7 -7.10 5.66 12.27
N VAL A 8 -7.08 6.29 13.44
CA VAL A 8 -6.69 7.71 13.58
C VAL A 8 -5.19 7.89 13.32
N THR A 9 -4.40 6.86 13.64
CA THR A 9 -2.94 6.85 13.50
C THR A 9 -2.50 5.69 12.63
N SER A 10 -1.58 5.95 11.69
CA SER A 10 -0.93 4.90 10.91
C SER A 10 0.06 4.10 11.78
N PRO A 11 0.34 2.83 11.47
CA PRO A 11 1.41 2.06 12.11
C PRO A 11 2.77 2.78 12.13
N ASP A 12 3.54 2.62 13.21
CA ASP A 12 4.83 3.30 13.41
C ASP A 12 5.84 3.04 12.27
N ILE A 13 5.83 1.83 11.69
CA ILE A 13 6.72 1.47 10.58
C ILE A 13 6.43 2.30 9.32
N LEU A 14 5.17 2.66 9.07
CA LEU A 14 4.78 3.52 7.95
C LEU A 14 5.13 4.99 8.23
N GLN A 15 4.97 5.44 9.48
CA GLN A 15 5.35 6.80 9.88
C GLN A 15 6.86 7.05 9.87
N THR A 16 7.67 6.00 10.08
CA THR A 16 9.13 6.10 10.16
C THR A 16 9.79 5.66 8.85
N ARG A 17 9.93 4.35 8.63
CA ARG A 17 10.61 3.78 7.46
C ARG A 17 9.83 4.04 6.18
N GLY A 18 8.50 3.95 6.22
CA GLY A 18 7.63 4.27 5.09
C GLY A 18 7.76 5.73 4.65
N ALA A 19 7.72 6.67 5.59
CA ALA A 19 7.90 8.09 5.31
C ALA A 19 9.29 8.40 4.75
N ALA A 20 10.35 7.81 5.30
CA ALA A 20 11.71 7.95 4.77
C ALA A 20 11.82 7.43 3.33
N LYS A 21 11.24 6.26 3.05
CA LYS A 21 11.20 5.70 1.69
C LYS A 21 10.41 6.53 0.71
N ARG A 22 9.29 7.11 1.12
CA ARG A 22 8.54 8.03 0.28
C ARG A 22 9.38 9.23 -0.14
N VAL A 23 10.17 9.80 0.77
CA VAL A 23 11.07 10.92 0.46
C VAL A 23 12.15 10.50 -0.54
N GLU A 24 12.76 9.33 -0.34
CA GLU A 24 13.75 8.75 -1.26
C GLU A 24 13.15 8.54 -2.66
N ASP A 25 11.97 7.94 -2.76
CA ASP A 25 11.29 7.66 -4.03
C ASP A 25 10.90 8.94 -4.76
N CYS A 26 10.43 9.97 -4.05
CA CYS A 26 10.14 11.29 -4.62
C CYS A 26 11.41 11.95 -5.16
N ALA A 27 12.51 11.94 -4.40
CA ALA A 27 13.78 12.49 -4.86
C ALA A 27 14.33 11.71 -6.08
N ALA A 28 14.22 10.39 -6.08
CA ALA A 28 14.56 9.55 -7.21
C ALA A 28 13.71 9.88 -8.45
N TYR A 29 12.41 10.13 -8.29
CA TYR A 29 11.55 10.56 -9.38
C TYR A 29 12.01 11.88 -10.00
N ASP A 30 12.39 12.85 -9.18
CA ASP A 30 12.88 14.16 -9.63
C ASP A 30 14.18 14.06 -10.44
N THR A 31 15.01 13.04 -10.17
CA THR A 31 16.21 12.74 -10.96
C THR A 31 15.94 11.98 -12.26
N GLY A 32 14.68 11.64 -12.55
CA GLY A 32 14.26 10.99 -13.79
C GLY A 32 13.99 9.48 -13.67
N ILE A 33 14.09 8.89 -12.47
CA ILE A 33 13.78 7.47 -12.27
C ILE A 33 12.28 7.22 -12.45
N ARG A 34 11.93 6.15 -13.17
CA ARG A 34 10.54 5.76 -13.46
C ARG A 34 10.20 4.32 -13.09
N LEU A 35 11.22 3.55 -12.69
CA LEU A 35 11.09 2.16 -12.23
C LEU A 35 11.55 2.11 -10.78
N PHE A 36 10.64 1.69 -9.90
CA PHE A 36 10.88 1.65 -8.45
C PHE A 36 10.79 0.22 -7.95
N SER A 37 11.65 -0.12 -6.98
CA SER A 37 11.55 -1.33 -6.18
C SER A 37 10.96 -0.95 -4.84
N PHE A 38 9.94 -1.67 -4.39
CA PHE A 38 9.24 -1.35 -3.14
C PHE A 38 9.62 -2.35 -2.06
N GLU A 39 9.75 -1.88 -0.83
CA GLU A 39 10.12 -2.71 0.30
C GLU A 39 8.88 -3.35 0.93
N ASP A 40 8.56 -4.56 0.48
CA ASP A 40 7.41 -5.31 0.98
C ASP A 40 7.53 -5.63 2.49
N ALA A 41 8.75 -5.66 3.02
CA ALA A 41 9.02 -5.81 4.46
C ALA A 41 8.38 -4.73 5.33
N ILE A 42 8.11 -3.53 4.79
CA ILE A 42 7.44 -2.44 5.53
C ILE A 42 5.97 -2.80 5.80
N TYR A 43 5.29 -3.44 4.83
CA TYR A 43 3.89 -3.88 4.99
C TYR A 43 3.76 -5.29 5.58
N ALA A 44 4.84 -6.08 5.55
CA ALA A 44 4.90 -7.39 6.20
C ALA A 44 5.04 -7.30 7.73
N GLU A 45 5.24 -6.09 8.27
CA GLU A 45 5.27 -5.85 9.70
C GLU A 45 3.90 -6.21 10.34
N LYS A 46 3.94 -6.85 11.50
CA LYS A 46 2.77 -7.46 12.13
C LYS A 46 1.73 -6.41 12.53
N GLY A 47 2.17 -5.28 13.07
CA GLY A 47 1.31 -4.17 13.47
C GLY A 47 0.50 -3.58 12.31
N VAL A 48 1.03 -3.59 11.09
CA VAL A 48 0.28 -3.18 9.89
C VAL A 48 -0.91 -4.12 9.64
N LYS A 49 -0.67 -5.43 9.63
CA LYS A 49 -1.73 -6.43 9.39
C LYS A 49 -2.78 -6.43 10.50
N GLU A 50 -2.37 -6.36 11.76
CA GLU A 50 -3.27 -6.34 12.91
C GLU A 50 -4.22 -5.14 12.86
N LEU A 51 -3.69 -3.95 12.61
CA LEU A 51 -4.46 -2.71 12.53
C LEU A 51 -5.42 -2.69 11.32
N LEU A 52 -5.05 -3.32 10.20
CA LEU A 52 -5.94 -3.49 9.05
C LEU A 52 -7.08 -4.47 9.35
N ILE A 53 -6.80 -5.58 10.03
CA ILE A 53 -7.81 -6.56 10.44
C ILE A 53 -8.82 -5.88 11.38
N GLU A 54 -8.36 -5.10 12.34
CA GLU A 54 -9.22 -4.32 13.25
C GLU A 54 -10.09 -3.32 12.47
N ALA A 55 -9.48 -2.52 11.58
CA ALA A 55 -10.17 -1.53 10.75
C ALA A 55 -11.26 -2.14 9.84
N GLN A 56 -11.13 -3.42 9.52
CA GLN A 56 -12.03 -4.18 8.65
C GLN A 56 -12.97 -5.13 9.44
N TYR A 57 -13.02 -5.02 10.76
CA TYR A 57 -13.85 -5.88 11.63
C TYR A 57 -13.56 -7.38 11.49
N GLY A 58 -12.29 -7.72 11.25
CA GLY A 58 -11.86 -9.10 11.02
C GLY A 58 -12.30 -9.69 9.68
N LYS A 59 -12.73 -8.86 8.72
CA LYS A 59 -13.25 -9.30 7.42
C LYS A 59 -12.38 -8.85 6.25
N CYS A 60 -12.39 -9.62 5.17
CA CYS A 60 -11.70 -9.27 3.93
C CYS A 60 -12.41 -8.10 3.23
N ALA A 61 -11.65 -7.08 2.81
CA ALA A 61 -12.18 -5.94 2.06
C ALA A 61 -12.79 -6.28 0.67
N PHE A 62 -12.46 -7.45 0.11
CA PHE A 62 -12.93 -7.88 -1.21
C PHE A 62 -14.19 -8.77 -1.13
N CYS A 63 -14.12 -9.85 -0.35
CA CYS A 63 -15.19 -10.86 -0.28
C CYS A 63 -15.99 -10.85 1.02
N GLU A 64 -15.60 -10.04 2.01
CA GLU A 64 -16.28 -9.88 3.30
C GLU A 64 -16.33 -11.14 4.19
N SER A 65 -15.58 -12.20 3.84
CA SER A 65 -15.37 -13.36 4.71
C SER A 65 -14.46 -13.01 5.88
N TYR A 66 -14.54 -13.76 6.98
CA TYR A 66 -13.58 -13.63 8.07
C TYR A 66 -12.17 -13.94 7.59
N VAL A 67 -11.21 -13.13 8.04
CA VAL A 67 -9.79 -13.29 7.75
C VAL A 67 -9.20 -14.22 8.79
N ALA A 68 -8.60 -15.33 8.34
CA ALA A 68 -7.77 -16.18 9.18
C ALA A 68 -6.31 -15.70 9.13
N ASP A 69 -5.38 -16.48 9.69
CA ASP A 69 -3.97 -16.11 9.77
C ASP A 69 -3.30 -15.92 8.39
N ASP A 70 -3.92 -16.43 7.32
CA ASP A 70 -3.46 -16.39 5.92
C ASP A 70 -3.82 -15.10 5.17
N GLY A 71 -4.48 -14.12 5.80
CA GLY A 71 -4.81 -12.85 5.14
C GLY A 71 -3.61 -12.11 4.56
N HIS A 72 -3.75 -11.58 3.35
CA HIS A 72 -2.74 -10.77 2.67
C HIS A 72 -3.03 -9.27 2.79
N VAL A 73 -1.96 -8.47 2.83
CA VAL A 73 -2.05 -7.01 2.73
C VAL A 73 -1.91 -6.63 1.26
N GLU A 74 -2.93 -5.95 0.73
CA GLU A 74 -3.03 -5.57 -0.69
C GLU A 74 -3.06 -4.05 -0.85
N HIS A 75 -2.38 -3.55 -1.87
CA HIS A 75 -2.43 -2.13 -2.21
C HIS A 75 -3.68 -1.80 -3.03
N PHE A 76 -4.55 -0.94 -2.50
CA PHE A 76 -5.74 -0.46 -3.21
C PHE A 76 -5.41 0.24 -4.54
N ARG A 77 -4.25 0.92 -4.61
CA ARG A 77 -3.77 1.60 -5.82
C ARG A 77 -2.45 0.99 -6.27
N PRO A 78 -2.27 0.69 -7.57
CA PRO A 78 -1.03 0.12 -8.04
C PRO A 78 0.12 1.14 -7.97
N LYS A 79 1.18 0.76 -7.25
CA LYS A 79 2.38 1.58 -7.00
C LYS A 79 3.35 1.63 -8.18
N SER A 80 3.50 0.52 -8.92
CA SER A 80 4.49 0.37 -9.99
C SER A 80 4.03 0.97 -11.33
N ALA A 81 2.79 0.73 -11.74
CA ALA A 81 2.27 1.21 -13.01
C ALA A 81 0.75 1.32 -13.01
N VAL A 82 0.21 2.31 -13.74
CA VAL A 82 -1.24 2.48 -13.93
C VAL A 82 -1.62 2.30 -15.39
N ARG A 83 -2.82 1.81 -15.65
CA ARG A 83 -3.35 1.68 -17.01
C ARG A 83 -4.67 2.45 -17.13
N SER A 84 -4.65 3.52 -17.93
CA SER A 84 -5.81 4.39 -18.13
C SER A 84 -6.98 3.69 -18.85
N ARG A 85 -6.69 2.77 -19.78
CA ARG A 85 -7.71 2.00 -20.51
C ARG A 85 -7.23 0.61 -20.91
N ARG A 86 -8.14 -0.36 -20.97
CA ARG A 86 -7.86 -1.72 -21.49
C ARG A 86 -7.24 -1.62 -22.89
N GLY A 87 -6.14 -2.34 -23.12
CA GLY A 87 -5.41 -2.35 -24.39
C GLY A 87 -4.41 -1.20 -24.60
N LYS A 88 -4.31 -0.22 -23.68
CA LYS A 88 -3.28 0.80 -23.72
C LYS A 88 -2.03 0.37 -22.94
N ARG A 89 -0.88 0.96 -23.29
CA ARG A 89 0.39 0.77 -22.58
C ARG A 89 0.26 1.26 -21.14
N ASN A 90 1.01 0.61 -20.25
CA ASN A 90 1.10 1.03 -18.86
C ASN A 90 1.84 2.37 -18.77
N LEU A 91 1.36 3.27 -17.91
CA LEU A 91 2.05 4.49 -17.50
C LEU A 91 2.88 4.16 -16.26
N THR A 92 4.16 4.47 -16.33
CA THR A 92 5.13 4.26 -15.24
C THR A 92 5.79 5.59 -14.86
N PRO A 93 6.02 5.84 -13.56
CA PRO A 93 5.57 5.03 -12.42
C PRO A 93 4.05 5.17 -12.17
N GLY A 94 3.50 4.27 -11.36
CA GLY A 94 2.14 4.36 -10.85
C GLY A 94 2.02 5.38 -9.70
N TYR A 95 1.20 5.06 -8.69
CA TYR A 95 1.07 5.88 -7.48
C TYR A 95 2.25 5.65 -6.51
N TYR A 96 3.49 5.79 -7.00
CA TYR A 96 4.70 5.49 -6.21
C TYR A 96 4.80 6.36 -4.94
N TRP A 97 4.36 7.62 -5.00
CA TRP A 97 4.37 8.55 -3.85
C TRP A 97 3.38 8.17 -2.75
N LEU A 98 2.46 7.23 -3.00
CA LEU A 98 1.53 6.65 -2.03
C LEU A 98 1.90 5.22 -1.66
N ALA A 99 3.10 4.74 -2.02
CA ALA A 99 3.46 3.35 -1.82
C ALA A 99 3.52 2.94 -0.34
N TYR A 100 3.70 3.90 0.58
CA TYR A 100 3.86 3.70 2.03
C TYR A 100 2.94 4.63 2.88
N ASP A 101 1.83 5.09 2.30
CA ASP A 101 0.83 5.95 2.97
C ASP A 101 -0.21 5.14 3.75
#